data_AF-A0A1V9FM67-F1
#
_entry.id   AF-A0A1V9FM67-F1
#
_cell.length_a   1.000
_cell.length_b   1.000
_cell.length_c   1.000
_cell.angle_alpha   90.00
_cell.angle_beta   90.00
_cell.angle_gamma   90.00
#
_symmetry.space_group_name_H-M   'P 1'
#
loop_
_entity.id
_entity.type
_entity.pdbx_description
1 polymer ?
#
loop_
_entity_poly.entity_id
_entity_poly.type
_entity_poly.pdbx_seq_one_letter_code
_entity_poly.pdbx_strand_id
1 'polypeptide(L)'
;MRTNKQVSFYAVACIGLLIFAAGCRKNGAAPAEATPADDAAALPDGSVLTPVGYMDKSKVHYIAPGFQLSMNHGHLQKVEAATGKLIEDFGEVKPLEPKYNLALRTTTGTSPLARGGAVVPYVQGWIAYSYWTNPNTSNPITNFTTDWVVPSVPATKGSQTVFLFNGMQNGTTSASYIIQPVLQWGPSAAGGGKYWSITNWYVSASSAFYGTLSNVSAGTSLHGILKQTAVLGSNYSYNSSFSGYPASNALQINNVPQAYWASETLESYGVSNPSGMYPPNSFVAMKSIVMQQGSAYASLSWSTVQATPGSAQKAVVISNSASNGEVDIYFR
;
A
#
# COMPACT_ATOMS: atom_id res chain seq x y z
N MET A 1 10.65 -69.64 8.26
CA MET A 1 9.96 -69.81 9.56
C MET A 1 9.33 -68.46 9.91
N ARG A 2 8.01 -68.29 9.72
CA ARG A 2 6.97 -68.35 10.79
C ARG A 2 7.29 -67.38 11.96
N THR A 3 6.47 -66.41 12.38
CA THR A 3 5.05 -66.06 12.11
C THR A 3 4.70 -64.74 12.82
N ASN A 4 3.85 -63.93 12.18
CA ASN A 4 2.72 -63.13 12.68
C ASN A 4 2.64 -62.64 14.15
N LYS A 5 2.18 -61.39 14.30
CA LYS A 5 0.91 -61.08 15.00
C LYS A 5 0.29 -59.78 14.49
N GLN A 6 -0.81 -59.91 13.76
CA GLN A 6 -1.82 -58.86 13.56
C GLN A 6 -2.73 -58.81 14.79
N VAL A 7 -3.27 -57.63 15.09
CA VAL A 7 -4.46 -57.47 15.93
C VAL A 7 -5.42 -56.54 15.19
N SER A 8 -6.59 -57.09 14.86
CA SER A 8 -7.76 -56.44 14.26
C SER A 8 -8.95 -56.83 15.11
N PHE A 9 -9.77 -55.87 15.57
CA PHE A 9 -11.09 -56.03 16.21
C PHE A 9 -11.65 -54.61 16.44
N TYR A 10 -12.91 -54.23 16.27
CA TYR A 10 -14.18 -54.84 15.85
C TYR A 10 -15.06 -53.70 15.29
N ALA A 11 -15.89 -54.00 14.30
CA ALA A 11 -17.00 -53.15 13.87
C ALA A 11 -18.17 -53.24 14.87
N VAL A 12 -18.81 -52.11 15.17
CA VAL A 12 -20.14 -52.06 15.79
C VAL A 12 -21.04 -51.22 14.91
N ALA A 13 -22.03 -51.89 14.31
CA ALA A 13 -23.17 -51.30 13.64
C ALA A 13 -24.29 -51.06 14.66
N CYS A 14 -24.84 -49.84 14.71
CA CYS A 14 -26.10 -49.56 15.39
C CYS A 14 -27.10 -49.00 14.38
N ILE A 15 -28.12 -49.81 14.12
CA ILE A 15 -29.37 -49.48 13.43
C ILE A 15 -30.25 -48.71 14.43
N GLY A 16 -30.75 -47.53 14.03
CA GLY A 16 -31.75 -46.77 14.79
C GLY A 16 -32.82 -46.24 13.84
N LEU A 17 -34.04 -46.74 13.99
CA LEU A 17 -35.21 -46.49 13.15
C LEU A 17 -36.03 -45.27 13.65
N LEU A 18 -36.35 -44.36 12.72
CA LEU A 18 -37.55 -43.52 12.53
C LEU A 18 -38.41 -43.04 13.73
N ILE A 19 -38.58 -41.71 13.82
CA ILE A 19 -39.87 -41.07 14.14
C ILE A 19 -40.06 -39.85 13.21
N PHE A 20 -41.09 -39.89 12.36
CA PHE A 20 -41.61 -38.74 11.63
C PHE A 20 -42.56 -37.96 12.54
N ALA A 21 -42.26 -36.69 12.81
CA ALA A 21 -43.22 -35.73 13.36
C ALA A 21 -43.63 -34.75 12.25
N ALA A 22 -44.87 -34.87 11.78
CA ALA A 22 -45.54 -33.87 10.97
C ALA A 22 -46.00 -32.73 11.89
N GLY A 23 -45.52 -31.50 11.63
CA GLY A 23 -45.89 -30.29 12.36
C GLY A 23 -46.03 -29.10 11.40
N CYS A 24 -47.10 -28.32 11.57
CA CYS A 24 -47.68 -27.38 10.62
C CYS A 24 -46.73 -26.31 10.03
N ARG A 25 -46.88 -26.10 8.72
CA ARG A 25 -46.31 -24.97 7.97
C ARG A 25 -46.97 -23.65 8.42
N LYS A 26 -46.15 -22.75 8.97
CA LYS A 26 -46.44 -21.31 8.98
C LYS A 26 -45.63 -20.71 7.83
N ASN A 27 -46.31 -20.12 6.84
CA ASN A 27 -45.69 -19.44 5.70
C ASN A 27 -44.89 -18.23 6.21
N GLY A 28 -43.61 -18.46 6.51
CA GLY A 28 -42.62 -17.39 6.58
C GLY A 28 -42.19 -17.09 5.16
N ALA A 29 -42.43 -15.85 4.72
CA ALA A 29 -41.90 -15.34 3.46
C ALA A 29 -40.41 -15.68 3.37
N ALA A 30 -40.00 -16.23 2.23
CA ALA A 30 -38.59 -16.39 1.91
C ALA A 30 -37.87 -15.06 2.15
N PRO A 31 -36.65 -15.06 2.74
CA PRO A 31 -35.87 -13.84 2.80
C PRO A 31 -35.72 -13.35 1.36
N ALA A 32 -36.23 -12.14 1.09
CA ALA A 32 -36.01 -11.48 -0.18
C ALA A 32 -34.50 -11.49 -0.44
N GLU A 33 -34.09 -12.07 -1.56
CA GLU A 33 -32.75 -11.88 -2.11
C GLU A 33 -32.44 -10.39 -2.03
N ALA A 34 -31.43 -10.05 -1.25
CA ALA A 34 -30.90 -8.70 -1.26
C ALA A 34 -30.42 -8.45 -2.69
N THR A 35 -31.15 -7.61 -3.40
CA THR A 35 -30.71 -7.00 -4.64
C THR A 35 -29.30 -6.44 -4.41
N PRO A 36 -28.34 -6.71 -5.30
CA PRO A 36 -27.03 -6.08 -5.23
C PRO A 36 -27.23 -4.57 -5.15
N ALA A 37 -26.51 -3.92 -4.24
CA ALA A 37 -26.43 -2.47 -4.20
C ALA A 37 -25.71 -1.98 -5.47
N ASP A 38 -26.47 -1.77 -6.53
CA ASP A 38 -26.07 -1.03 -7.73
C ASP A 38 -25.95 0.45 -7.34
N ASP A 39 -24.70 0.89 -7.10
CA ASP A 39 -24.13 2.22 -7.38
C ASP A 39 -22.91 2.51 -6.49
N ALA A 40 -22.00 1.53 -6.35
CA ALA A 40 -20.60 1.86 -6.47
C ALA A 40 -20.30 1.79 -7.96
N ALA A 41 -19.83 2.88 -8.59
CA ALA A 41 -19.36 2.83 -9.97
C ALA A 41 -18.49 1.58 -10.13
N ALA A 42 -18.98 0.60 -10.89
CA ALA A 42 -18.33 -0.69 -11.01
C ALA A 42 -16.90 -0.41 -11.48
N LEU A 43 -15.93 -0.71 -10.62
CA LEU A 43 -14.52 -0.63 -11.01
C LEU A 43 -14.38 -1.47 -12.29
N PRO A 44 -13.68 -0.99 -13.33
CA PRO A 44 -13.53 -1.76 -14.56
C PRO A 44 -13.07 -3.17 -14.22
N ASP A 45 -13.77 -4.19 -14.74
CA ASP A 45 -13.43 -5.59 -14.55
C ASP A 45 -11.91 -5.79 -14.78
N GLY A 46 -11.25 -6.40 -13.80
CA GLY A 46 -9.80 -6.61 -13.84
C GLY A 46 -8.94 -5.49 -13.25
N SER A 47 -9.51 -4.46 -12.64
CA SER A 47 -8.74 -3.46 -11.87
C SER A 47 -8.40 -3.96 -10.46
N VAL A 48 -7.22 -3.62 -9.97
CA VAL A 48 -6.72 -3.94 -8.61
C VAL A 48 -6.16 -2.68 -7.94
N LEU A 49 -6.26 -2.61 -6.62
CA LEU A 49 -5.84 -1.45 -5.85
C LEU A 49 -4.33 -1.48 -5.55
N THR A 50 -3.66 -0.33 -5.70
CA THR A 50 -2.24 -0.11 -5.42
C THR A 50 -2.07 1.16 -4.57
N PRO A 51 -0.91 1.44 -3.95
CA PRO A 51 -0.66 2.65 -3.15
C PRO A 51 -0.37 3.89 -4.02
N VAL A 52 -1.19 4.04 -5.07
CA VAL A 52 -1.37 5.21 -5.94
C VAL A 52 -2.78 5.23 -6.57
N GLY A 53 -3.66 4.28 -6.21
CA GLY A 53 -4.97 4.07 -6.83
C GLY A 53 -5.14 2.76 -7.59
N TYR A 54 -6.25 2.65 -8.32
CA TYR A 54 -6.59 1.47 -9.08
C TYR A 54 -5.81 1.39 -10.39
N MET A 55 -5.28 0.21 -10.68
CA MET A 55 -4.58 -0.11 -11.92
C MET A 55 -5.15 -1.38 -12.54
N ASP A 56 -5.01 -1.55 -13.85
CA ASP A 56 -5.29 -2.83 -14.51
C ASP A 56 -4.38 -3.92 -13.91
N LYS A 57 -4.95 -5.07 -13.54
CA LYS A 57 -4.20 -6.19 -12.95
C LYS A 57 -3.05 -6.66 -13.82
N SER A 58 -3.17 -6.56 -15.14
CA SER A 58 -2.08 -6.90 -16.08
C SER A 58 -0.87 -5.97 -15.99
N LYS A 59 -1.00 -4.83 -15.31
CA LYS A 59 0.05 -3.82 -15.08
C LYS A 59 0.63 -3.89 -13.67
N VAL A 60 0.21 -4.84 -12.84
CA VAL A 60 0.67 -4.96 -11.46
C VAL A 60 1.43 -6.27 -11.28
N HIS A 61 2.72 -6.16 -10.97
CA HIS A 61 3.66 -7.27 -11.06
C HIS A 61 4.35 -7.54 -9.73
N TYR A 62 4.39 -8.81 -9.34
CA TYR A 62 5.18 -9.27 -8.20
C TYR A 62 6.65 -9.46 -8.58
N ILE A 63 7.55 -8.87 -7.80
CA ILE A 63 8.99 -9.06 -7.92
C ILE A 63 9.45 -10.03 -6.85
N ALA A 64 9.62 -11.30 -7.27
CA ALA A 64 10.09 -12.37 -6.42
C ALA A 64 11.55 -12.17 -5.97
N PRO A 65 11.97 -12.83 -4.88
CA PRO A 65 13.36 -12.81 -4.43
C PRO A 65 14.32 -13.25 -5.54
N GLY A 66 15.49 -12.61 -5.59
CA GLY A 66 16.49 -12.86 -6.64
C GLY A 66 16.26 -12.07 -7.93
N PHE A 67 15.20 -11.26 -8.02
CA PHE A 67 14.97 -10.34 -9.13
C PHE A 67 15.00 -8.88 -8.67
N GLN A 68 15.27 -7.99 -9.62
CA GLN A 68 15.24 -6.54 -9.43
C GLN A 68 14.71 -5.86 -10.67
N LEU A 69 14.35 -4.59 -10.53
CA LEU A 69 13.96 -3.75 -11.65
C LEU A 69 15.17 -2.99 -12.19
N SER A 70 15.19 -2.74 -13.49
CA SER A 70 16.17 -1.88 -14.14
C SER A 70 15.50 -1.10 -15.26
N MET A 71 15.76 0.20 -15.33
CA MET A 71 15.45 1.01 -16.49
C MET A 71 16.59 0.88 -17.51
N ASN A 72 16.27 0.58 -18.75
CA ASN A 72 17.24 0.41 -19.83
C ASN A 72 16.66 0.96 -21.13
N HIS A 73 17.31 1.96 -21.74
CA HIS A 73 16.81 2.64 -22.96
C HIS A 73 15.33 3.07 -22.87
N GLY A 74 14.88 3.54 -21.71
CA GLY A 74 13.49 3.96 -21.48
C GLY A 74 12.52 2.82 -21.20
N HIS A 75 12.96 1.56 -21.27
CA HIS A 75 12.18 0.39 -20.92
C HIS A 75 12.39 -0.01 -19.47
N LEU A 76 11.30 -0.38 -18.79
CA LEU A 76 11.38 -0.97 -17.47
C LEU A 76 11.45 -2.48 -17.58
N GLN A 77 12.49 -3.06 -16.99
CA GLN A 77 12.81 -4.47 -17.13
C GLN A 77 12.93 -5.14 -15.77
N LYS A 78 12.48 -6.40 -15.69
CA LYS A 78 12.84 -7.32 -14.62
C LYS A 78 14.11 -8.05 -15.02
N VAL A 79 15.10 -8.02 -14.15
CA VAL A 79 16.37 -8.72 -14.35
C VAL A 79 16.67 -9.63 -13.17
N GLU A 80 17.39 -10.71 -13.42
CA GLU A 80 17.97 -11.53 -12.36
C GLU A 80 19.05 -10.74 -11.63
N ALA A 81 18.97 -10.64 -10.31
CA ALA A 81 19.86 -9.80 -9.51
C ALA A 81 21.32 -10.29 -9.55
N ALA A 82 21.54 -11.61 -9.62
CA ALA A 82 22.87 -12.20 -9.60
C ALA A 82 23.65 -12.03 -10.92
N THR A 83 22.95 -12.03 -12.06
CA THR A 83 23.58 -12.09 -13.39
C THR A 83 23.30 -10.85 -14.25
N GLY A 84 22.30 -10.04 -13.89
CA GLY A 84 21.78 -8.97 -14.75
C GLY A 84 20.99 -9.47 -15.96
N LYS A 85 20.73 -10.78 -16.07
CA LYS A 85 19.99 -11.35 -17.21
C LYS A 85 18.57 -10.78 -17.26
N LEU A 86 18.16 -10.31 -18.43
CA LEU A 86 16.79 -9.91 -18.71
C LEU A 86 15.83 -11.10 -18.57
N ILE A 87 14.77 -10.90 -17.79
CA ILE A 87 13.72 -11.90 -17.55
C ILE A 87 12.42 -11.46 -18.20
N GLU A 88 12.08 -10.19 -18.06
CA GLU A 88 10.84 -9.63 -18.61
C GLU A 88 11.06 -8.15 -18.93
N ASP A 89 10.49 -7.69 -20.05
CA ASP A 89 10.45 -6.29 -20.45
C ASP A 89 9.00 -5.81 -20.35
N PHE A 90 8.74 -4.88 -19.43
CA PHE A 90 7.40 -4.32 -19.21
C PHE A 90 7.05 -3.21 -20.20
N GLY A 91 7.94 -2.95 -21.16
CA GLY A 91 7.83 -1.92 -22.16
C GLY A 91 8.39 -0.58 -21.71
N GLU A 92 8.24 0.38 -22.61
CA GLU A 92 8.63 1.77 -22.41
C GLU A 92 7.84 2.40 -21.24
N VAL A 93 8.55 3.12 -20.37
CA VAL A 93 7.92 3.96 -19.35
C VAL A 93 7.41 5.22 -20.02
N LYS A 94 6.15 5.16 -20.45
CA LYS A 94 5.41 6.29 -21.00
C LYS A 94 4.79 7.12 -19.87
N PRO A 95 4.59 8.44 -20.07
CA PRO A 95 3.68 9.20 -19.22
C PRO A 95 2.32 8.49 -19.08
N LEU A 96 1.73 8.50 -17.87
CA LEU A 96 0.39 7.98 -17.63
C LEU A 96 -0.54 8.68 -18.59
N GLU A 97 -1.36 7.90 -19.28
CA GLU A 97 -2.60 8.42 -19.84
C GLU A 97 -3.30 9.24 -18.73
N PRO A 98 -3.85 10.43 -19.01
CA PRO A 98 -4.41 11.33 -17.99
C PRO A 98 -5.38 10.65 -17.00
N LYS A 99 -6.01 9.54 -17.41
CA LYS A 99 -6.88 8.69 -16.59
C LYS A 99 -6.19 7.97 -15.42
N TYR A 100 -4.87 7.73 -15.48
CA TYR A 100 -4.11 7.08 -14.42
C TYR A 100 -3.18 8.03 -13.65
N ASN A 101 -3.25 9.34 -13.93
CA ASN A 101 -2.36 10.38 -13.40
C ASN A 101 -2.09 10.24 -11.88
N LEU A 102 -0.81 10.00 -11.55
CA LEU A 102 -0.21 9.93 -10.21
C LEU A 102 -0.30 11.27 -9.46
N ALA A 103 -0.59 12.37 -10.16
CA ALA A 103 -0.88 13.65 -9.55
C ALA A 103 -2.14 13.53 -8.69
N LEU A 104 -1.94 13.29 -7.39
CA LEU A 104 -2.80 13.78 -6.32
C LEU A 104 -4.29 13.54 -6.57
N ARG A 105 -4.65 12.32 -6.98
CA ARG A 105 -6.06 11.96 -7.21
C ARG A 105 -6.74 11.72 -5.88
N THR A 106 -6.99 12.82 -5.20
CA THR A 106 -8.11 12.99 -4.29
C THR A 106 -9.38 12.90 -5.12
N THR A 107 -10.00 11.73 -5.19
CA THR A 107 -11.30 11.61 -5.86
C THR A 107 -12.41 11.76 -4.83
N THR A 108 -13.30 12.73 -5.06
CA THR A 108 -14.54 12.87 -4.29
C THR A 108 -15.58 11.94 -4.90
N GLY A 109 -16.23 11.13 -4.07
CA GLY A 109 -17.34 10.28 -4.45
C GLY A 109 -18.50 10.44 -3.47
N THR A 110 -19.66 9.95 -3.86
CA THR A 110 -20.87 9.90 -3.03
C THR A 110 -21.19 8.43 -2.74
N SER A 111 -21.35 8.04 -1.47
CA SER A 111 -21.79 6.68 -1.13
C SER A 111 -23.26 6.70 -0.67
N PRO A 112 -24.11 5.76 -1.14
CA PRO A 112 -25.49 5.62 -0.66
C PRO A 112 -25.61 5.11 0.79
N LEU A 113 -24.51 4.84 1.49
CA LEU A 113 -24.53 4.09 2.76
C LEU A 113 -24.66 4.98 4.00
N ALA A 114 -25.70 5.80 4.07
CA ALA A 114 -26.28 6.19 5.36
C ALA A 114 -27.67 5.59 5.47
N ARG A 115 -27.88 4.76 6.50
CA ARG A 115 -29.20 4.30 6.92
C ARG A 115 -30.02 5.54 7.32
N GLY A 116 -30.67 6.17 6.34
CA GLY A 116 -31.28 7.49 6.47
C GLY A 116 -31.26 8.39 5.22
N GLY A 117 -30.71 7.95 4.08
CA GLY A 117 -30.82 8.69 2.81
C GLY A 117 -29.89 9.92 2.68
N ALA A 118 -28.98 10.12 3.63
CA ALA A 118 -27.95 11.14 3.50
C ALA A 118 -26.78 10.62 2.65
N VAL A 119 -26.57 11.24 1.49
CA VAL A 119 -25.37 11.01 0.68
C VAL A 119 -24.17 11.58 1.43
N VAL A 120 -23.23 10.73 1.84
CA VAL A 120 -21.98 11.18 2.50
C VAL A 120 -20.89 11.30 1.43
N PRO A 121 -20.33 12.51 1.20
CA PRO A 121 -19.14 12.66 0.39
C PRO A 121 -17.98 11.90 1.03
N TYR A 122 -17.34 11.01 0.29
CA TYR A 122 -16.10 10.37 0.71
C TYR A 122 -14.97 10.78 -0.23
N VAL A 123 -13.75 10.69 0.28
CA VAL A 123 -12.54 11.00 -0.47
C VAL A 123 -11.62 9.79 -0.47
N GLN A 124 -11.02 9.50 -1.62
CA GLN A 124 -10.06 8.41 -1.79
C GLN A 124 -8.77 8.93 -2.42
N GLY A 125 -7.67 8.18 -2.25
CA GLY A 125 -6.34 8.61 -2.65
C GLY A 125 -5.55 9.21 -1.50
N TRP A 126 -4.64 10.14 -1.78
CA TRP A 126 -3.78 10.79 -0.80
C TRP A 126 -4.60 11.77 0.05
N ILE A 127 -5.01 11.30 1.24
CA ILE A 127 -5.93 12.02 2.13
C ILE A 127 -5.22 13.13 2.90
N ALA A 128 -4.03 12.83 3.40
CA ALA A 128 -3.23 13.75 4.19
C ALA A 128 -1.76 13.40 3.97
N TYR A 129 -0.95 14.40 3.62
CA TYR A 129 0.48 14.17 3.43
C TYR A 129 1.28 15.43 3.69
N SER A 130 2.55 15.27 4.03
CA SER A 130 3.54 16.32 3.94
C SER A 130 4.55 16.00 2.86
N TYR A 131 5.13 17.02 2.24
CA TYR A 131 6.16 16.82 1.23
C TYR A 131 7.27 17.86 1.29
N TRP A 132 8.43 17.46 0.77
CA TRP A 132 9.58 18.33 0.57
C TRP A 132 10.17 18.07 -0.81
N THR A 133 10.40 19.15 -1.55
CA THR A 133 11.10 19.11 -2.82
C THR A 133 12.55 19.49 -2.57
N ASN A 134 13.48 18.61 -2.92
CA ASN A 134 14.90 18.94 -2.91
C ASN A 134 15.17 20.11 -3.88
N PRO A 135 15.56 21.29 -3.38
CA PRO A 135 15.79 22.46 -4.23
C PRO A 135 17.10 22.37 -5.01
N ASN A 136 18.04 21.50 -4.60
CA ASN A 136 19.33 21.32 -5.25
C ASN A 136 19.45 19.88 -5.79
N THR A 137 19.05 19.69 -7.03
CA THR A 137 19.11 18.38 -7.69
C THR A 137 20.55 17.92 -7.97
N SER A 138 21.55 18.80 -7.94
CA SER A 138 22.97 18.39 -7.99
C SER A 138 23.43 17.66 -6.73
N ASN A 139 22.69 17.79 -5.62
CA ASN A 139 22.90 17.04 -4.38
C ASN A 139 21.72 16.08 -4.16
N PRO A 140 21.75 14.86 -4.72
CA PRO A 140 20.63 13.92 -4.70
C PRO A 140 20.29 13.45 -3.28
N ILE A 141 19.04 13.04 -3.08
CA ILE A 141 18.63 12.37 -1.84
C ILE A 141 19.27 10.97 -1.84
N THR A 142 20.16 10.73 -0.89
CA THR A 142 20.91 9.48 -0.76
C THR A 142 20.32 8.53 0.27
N ASN A 143 19.63 9.08 1.28
CA ASN A 143 18.95 8.30 2.31
C ASN A 143 17.73 9.07 2.79
N PHE A 144 16.58 8.40 2.83
CA PHE A 144 15.36 8.87 3.47
C PHE A 144 14.79 7.73 4.32
N THR A 145 14.79 7.92 5.64
CA THR A 145 14.24 6.94 6.57
C THR A 145 13.25 7.57 7.52
N THR A 146 12.28 6.78 7.96
CA THR A 146 11.24 7.20 8.89
C THR A 146 10.89 6.04 9.80
N ASP A 147 10.71 6.34 11.09
CA ASP A 147 10.19 5.41 12.09
C ASP A 147 8.70 5.67 12.31
N TRP A 148 7.90 4.62 12.44
CA TRP A 148 6.53 4.73 12.93
C TRP A 148 6.08 3.47 13.62
N VAL A 149 5.01 3.58 14.42
CA VAL A 149 4.40 2.43 15.10
C VAL A 149 3.13 2.04 14.35
N VAL A 150 2.98 0.74 14.05
CA VAL A 150 1.78 0.20 13.42
C VAL A 150 0.55 0.56 14.26
N PRO A 151 -0.46 1.25 13.70
CA PRO A 151 -1.64 1.67 14.46
C PRO A 151 -2.45 0.50 15.00
N SER A 152 -3.36 0.81 15.92
CA SER A 152 -4.42 -0.12 16.29
C SER A 152 -5.27 -0.48 15.07
N VAL A 153 -5.86 -1.67 15.07
CA VAL A 153 -6.79 -2.08 14.01
C VAL A 153 -8.04 -1.20 14.03
N PRO A 154 -8.63 -0.84 12.88
CA PRO A 154 -9.91 -0.15 12.82
C PRO A 154 -11.03 -0.88 13.58
N ALA A 155 -11.90 -0.12 14.25
CA ALA A 155 -13.05 -0.66 14.96
C ALA A 155 -14.09 -1.27 13.99
N THR A 156 -14.31 -0.60 12.86
CA THR A 156 -15.18 -1.04 11.77
C THR A 156 -14.34 -1.62 10.64
N LYS A 157 -14.45 -2.92 10.41
CA LYS A 157 -13.71 -3.66 9.36
C LYS A 157 -14.57 -3.85 8.11
N GLY A 158 -14.67 -2.81 7.28
CA GLY A 158 -15.34 -2.83 6.00
C GLY A 158 -14.42 -3.25 4.86
N SER A 159 -14.63 -2.66 3.68
CA SER A 159 -13.82 -2.82 2.47
C SER A 159 -12.68 -1.80 2.36
N GLN A 160 -12.38 -1.06 3.43
CA GLN A 160 -11.35 -0.03 3.36
C GLN A 160 -9.97 -0.60 3.15
N THR A 161 -9.17 0.16 2.42
CA THR A 161 -7.73 0.00 2.36
C THR A 161 -7.07 1.29 2.82
N VAL A 162 -6.08 1.18 3.69
CA VAL A 162 -5.31 2.30 4.24
C VAL A 162 -3.83 2.02 4.00
N PHE A 163 -3.14 2.96 3.39
CA PHE A 163 -1.70 2.96 3.19
C PHE A 163 -1.06 4.08 4.01
N LEU A 164 0.04 3.75 4.68
CA LEU A 164 0.91 4.67 5.42
C LEU A 164 2.34 4.44 4.95
N PHE A 165 3.01 5.49 4.50
CA PHE A 165 4.35 5.37 3.95
C PHE A 165 5.12 6.68 3.96
N ASN A 166 6.45 6.54 3.98
CA ASN A 166 7.35 7.54 3.43
C ASN A 166 7.64 7.21 1.96
N GLY A 167 7.74 8.22 1.09
CA GLY A 167 7.85 8.01 -0.37
C GLY A 167 8.83 8.96 -1.05
N MET A 168 9.42 8.54 -2.17
CA MET A 168 10.23 9.41 -3.05
C MET A 168 9.78 9.33 -4.50
N GLN A 169 9.69 10.48 -5.16
CA GLN A 169 9.27 10.62 -6.57
C GLN A 169 10.26 11.47 -7.38
N ASN A 170 10.30 11.25 -8.69
CA ASN A 170 11.03 12.10 -9.65
C ASN A 170 10.17 13.26 -10.19
N GLY A 171 9.14 13.66 -9.45
CA GLY A 171 8.22 14.74 -9.82
C GLY A 171 6.79 14.45 -9.36
N THR A 172 5.85 15.26 -9.84
CA THR A 172 4.41 15.13 -9.53
C THR A 172 3.55 15.06 -10.79
N THR A 173 4.14 14.69 -11.93
CA THR A 173 3.45 14.64 -13.21
C THR A 173 2.96 13.23 -13.50
N SER A 174 2.16 13.08 -14.55
CA SER A 174 1.72 11.78 -15.05
C SER A 174 2.89 10.88 -15.48
N ALA A 175 4.09 11.41 -15.73
CA ALA A 175 5.27 10.62 -16.07
C ALA A 175 6.14 10.24 -14.86
N SER A 176 5.76 10.68 -13.66
CA SER A 176 6.54 10.41 -12.47
C SER A 176 6.39 8.97 -12.00
N TYR A 177 7.36 8.51 -11.23
CA TYR A 177 7.29 7.28 -10.45
C TYR A 177 7.31 7.62 -8.97
N ILE A 178 6.91 6.66 -8.14
CA ILE A 178 7.12 6.66 -6.69
C ILE A 178 7.79 5.36 -6.24
N ILE A 179 8.74 5.49 -5.30
CA ILE A 179 9.30 4.38 -4.53
C ILE A 179 8.88 4.56 -3.08
N GLN A 180 8.37 3.51 -2.45
CA GLN A 180 7.76 3.62 -1.11
C GLN A 180 7.80 2.29 -0.34
N PRO A 181 8.35 2.25 0.90
CA PRO A 181 8.01 1.25 1.90
C PRO A 181 6.61 1.51 2.44
N VAL A 182 5.69 0.56 2.28
CA VAL A 182 4.27 0.76 2.59
C VAL A 182 3.81 -0.16 3.70
N LEU A 183 3.20 0.43 4.73
CA LEU A 183 2.29 -0.24 5.65
C LEU A 183 0.87 -0.18 5.10
N GLN A 184 0.22 -1.34 4.99
CA GLN A 184 -1.15 -1.46 4.49
C GLN A 184 -2.09 -2.15 5.49
N TRP A 185 -3.32 -1.65 5.59
CA TRP A 185 -4.48 -2.35 6.12
C TRP A 185 -5.48 -2.54 4.98
N GLY A 186 -6.15 -3.69 4.91
CA GLY A 186 -7.12 -3.97 3.86
C GLY A 186 -6.53 -4.72 2.66
N PRO A 187 -7.39 -5.09 1.69
CA PRO A 187 -6.96 -5.76 0.48
C PRO A 187 -6.29 -4.78 -0.53
N SER A 188 -5.24 -5.24 -1.20
CA SER A 188 -4.62 -4.58 -2.35
C SER A 188 -4.13 -5.63 -3.37
N ALA A 189 -3.52 -5.18 -4.46
CA ALA A 189 -2.89 -6.06 -5.45
C ALA A 189 -1.74 -6.90 -4.87
N ALA A 190 -1.11 -6.47 -3.77
CA ALA A 190 -0.09 -7.25 -3.07
C ALA A 190 -0.68 -8.30 -2.11
N GLY A 191 -2.01 -8.40 -2.01
CA GLY A 191 -2.71 -9.21 -1.02
C GLY A 191 -3.19 -8.38 0.16
N GLY A 192 -3.17 -8.94 1.37
CA GLY A 192 -3.69 -8.27 2.56
C GLY A 192 -5.08 -8.74 2.96
N GLY A 193 -5.80 -7.89 3.69
CA GLY A 193 -7.10 -8.21 4.28
C GLY A 193 -7.33 -7.43 5.57
N LYS A 194 -8.11 -7.99 6.48
CA LYS A 194 -8.45 -7.36 7.78
C LYS A 194 -7.31 -7.48 8.81
N TYR A 195 -6.08 -7.18 8.39
CA TYR A 195 -4.85 -7.20 9.16
C TYR A 195 -3.83 -6.21 8.58
N TRP A 196 -2.84 -5.82 9.39
CA TRP A 196 -1.73 -4.99 8.92
C TRP A 196 -0.66 -5.85 8.23
N SER A 197 -0.13 -5.33 7.13
CA SER A 197 0.98 -5.95 6.41
C SER A 197 1.87 -4.89 5.78
N ILE A 198 3.11 -5.23 5.49
CA ILE A 198 4.06 -4.36 4.83
C ILE A 198 4.58 -4.96 3.52
N THR A 199 4.84 -4.12 2.54
CA THR A 199 5.65 -4.44 1.36
C THR A 199 6.24 -3.16 0.77
N ASN A 200 7.18 -3.31 -0.14
CA ASN A 200 7.80 -2.18 -0.84
C ASN A 200 7.25 -2.10 -2.25
N TRP A 201 6.97 -0.88 -2.70
CA TRP A 201 6.44 -0.62 -4.02
C TRP A 201 7.36 0.29 -4.83
N TYR A 202 7.41 0.00 -6.13
CA TYR A 202 7.79 0.94 -7.17
C TYR A 202 6.57 1.07 -8.07
N VAL A 203 6.03 2.28 -8.19
CA VAL A 203 4.91 2.52 -9.09
C VAL A 203 5.32 3.56 -10.09
N SER A 204 5.29 3.18 -11.35
CA SER A 204 5.58 4.05 -12.47
C SER A 204 4.29 4.52 -13.11
N ALA A 205 4.49 5.32 -14.15
CA ALA A 205 3.45 5.81 -15.01
C ALA A 205 2.75 4.75 -15.89
N SER A 206 3.12 3.48 -15.81
CA SER A 206 2.54 2.43 -16.65
C SER A 206 2.29 1.13 -15.91
N SER A 207 3.00 0.90 -14.81
CA SER A 207 2.96 -0.35 -14.06
C SER A 207 3.28 -0.14 -12.59
N ALA A 208 2.78 -1.04 -11.74
CA ALA A 208 3.13 -1.13 -10.33
C ALA A 208 3.87 -2.44 -10.04
N PHE A 209 4.83 -2.37 -9.13
CA PHE A 209 5.70 -3.48 -8.77
C PHE A 209 5.80 -3.56 -7.27
N TYR A 210 5.72 -4.77 -6.71
CA TYR A 210 5.74 -4.98 -5.27
C TYR A 210 6.60 -6.19 -4.88
N GLY A 211 7.18 -6.11 -3.69
CA GLY A 211 7.92 -7.19 -3.05
C GLY A 211 7.02 -8.17 -2.27
N THR A 212 7.63 -9.10 -1.53
CA THR A 212 6.90 -10.09 -0.72
C THR A 212 6.16 -9.42 0.42
N LEU A 213 4.85 -9.66 0.52
CA LEU A 213 4.04 -9.15 1.63
C LEU A 213 4.43 -9.82 2.96
N SER A 214 4.62 -9.04 4.02
CA SER A 214 4.88 -9.53 5.38
C SER A 214 3.81 -9.03 6.35
N ASN A 215 3.23 -9.91 7.15
CA ASN A 215 2.25 -9.52 8.16
C ASN A 215 2.94 -8.84 9.35
N VAL A 216 2.33 -7.79 9.88
CA VAL A 216 2.81 -7.08 11.06
C VAL A 216 1.66 -6.87 12.05
N SER A 217 1.97 -6.78 13.34
CA SER A 217 0.96 -6.58 14.38
C SER A 217 0.86 -5.11 14.77
N ALA A 218 -0.31 -4.67 15.24
CA ALA A 218 -0.45 -3.37 15.88
C ALA A 218 0.58 -3.20 17.01
N GLY A 219 1.16 -2.01 17.15
CA GLY A 219 2.23 -1.73 18.10
C GLY A 219 3.65 -2.11 17.63
N THR A 220 3.79 -2.79 16.48
CA THR A 220 5.12 -3.07 15.92
C THR A 220 5.79 -1.76 15.51
N SER A 221 7.05 -1.57 15.91
CA SER A 221 7.87 -0.45 15.40
C SER A 221 8.39 -0.80 14.01
N LEU A 222 8.19 0.09 13.06
CA LEU A 222 8.68 -0.01 11.69
C LEU A 222 9.71 1.07 11.44
N HIS A 223 10.71 0.74 10.63
CA HIS A 223 11.72 1.67 10.13
C HIS A 223 11.76 1.52 8.61
N GLY A 224 11.07 2.42 7.91
CA GLY A 224 11.03 2.47 6.45
C GLY A 224 12.31 3.11 5.91
N ILE A 225 12.89 2.51 4.87
CA ILE A 225 14.16 2.92 4.28
C ILE A 225 14.01 3.10 2.77
N LEU A 226 14.38 4.28 2.30
CA LEU A 226 14.62 4.59 0.90
C LEU A 226 16.08 5.02 0.75
N LYS A 227 16.89 4.20 0.08
CA LYS A 227 18.35 4.39 0.00
C LYS A 227 18.84 4.41 -1.43
N GLN A 228 19.63 5.42 -1.80
CA GLN A 228 20.38 5.40 -3.06
C GLN A 228 21.48 4.34 -3.00
N THR A 229 21.56 3.51 -4.03
CA THR A 229 22.49 2.37 -4.11
C THR A 229 23.55 2.54 -5.18
N ALA A 230 23.25 3.29 -6.25
CA ALA A 230 24.21 3.60 -7.31
C ALA A 230 23.81 4.88 -8.05
N VAL A 231 24.79 5.45 -8.75
CA VAL A 231 24.60 6.54 -9.72
C VAL A 231 25.36 6.16 -10.99
N LEU A 232 24.72 6.29 -12.14
CA LEU A 232 25.31 6.06 -13.46
C LEU A 232 24.90 7.20 -14.39
N GLY A 233 25.81 8.15 -14.64
CA GLY A 233 25.49 9.37 -15.37
C GLY A 233 24.40 10.17 -14.66
N SER A 234 23.29 10.45 -15.34
CA SER A 234 22.11 11.13 -14.79
C SER A 234 21.09 10.18 -14.15
N ASN A 235 21.38 8.88 -14.11
CA ASN A 235 20.48 7.86 -13.61
C ASN A 235 20.90 7.39 -12.22
N TYR A 236 19.90 6.98 -11.44
CA TYR A 236 20.01 6.65 -10.04
C TYR A 236 19.41 5.28 -9.78
N SER A 237 19.95 4.57 -8.81
CA SER A 237 19.41 3.30 -8.33
C SER A 237 19.01 3.45 -6.87
N TYR A 238 17.88 2.86 -6.49
CA TYR A 238 17.32 2.96 -5.15
C TYR A 238 16.90 1.59 -4.63
N ASN A 239 17.02 1.43 -3.31
CA ASN A 239 16.44 0.34 -2.56
C ASN A 239 15.32 0.87 -1.66
N SER A 240 14.17 0.20 -1.70
CA SER A 240 13.08 0.38 -0.75
C SER A 240 13.03 -0.84 0.16
N SER A 241 13.08 -0.63 1.48
CA SER A 241 13.05 -1.73 2.45
C SER A 241 12.51 -1.32 3.81
N PHE A 242 12.31 -2.31 4.67
CA PHE A 242 12.09 -2.13 6.11
C PHE A 242 13.23 -2.79 6.89
N SER A 243 13.75 -2.12 7.92
CA SER A 243 14.75 -2.74 8.81
C SER A 243 14.13 -3.91 9.59
N GLY A 244 14.88 -5.00 9.73
CA GLY A 244 14.44 -6.20 10.45
C GLY A 244 13.51 -7.13 9.66
N TYR A 245 13.25 -6.84 8.38
CA TYR A 245 12.44 -7.70 7.51
C TYR A 245 13.28 -8.38 6.42
N PRO A 246 12.85 -9.56 5.91
CA PRO A 246 13.62 -10.29 4.91
C PRO A 246 13.85 -9.48 3.63
N ALA A 247 14.99 -9.71 2.97
CA ALA A 247 15.31 -9.08 1.69
C ALA A 247 14.26 -9.36 0.59
N SER A 248 13.46 -10.42 0.73
CA SER A 248 12.33 -10.71 -0.15
C SER A 248 11.21 -9.66 -0.12
N ASN A 249 11.12 -8.88 0.97
CA ASN A 249 10.19 -7.76 1.10
C ASN A 249 10.73 -6.49 0.42
N ALA A 250 12.05 -6.35 0.32
CA ALA A 250 12.70 -5.18 -0.27
C ALA A 250 12.53 -5.15 -1.80
N LEU A 251 12.62 -3.95 -2.36
CA LEU A 251 12.54 -3.74 -3.81
C LEU A 251 13.72 -2.89 -4.28
N GLN A 252 14.48 -3.44 -5.23
CA GLN A 252 15.60 -2.76 -5.87
C GLN A 252 15.18 -2.28 -7.25
N ILE A 253 15.39 -1.00 -7.55
CA ILE A 253 15.18 -0.37 -8.85
C ILE A 253 16.46 0.32 -9.30
N ASN A 254 16.90 0.03 -10.51
CA ASN A 254 18.16 0.53 -11.05
C ASN A 254 17.95 1.50 -12.22
N ASN A 255 18.87 2.46 -12.34
CA ASN A 255 19.02 3.34 -13.50
C ASN A 255 17.80 4.23 -13.84
N VAL A 256 17.01 4.65 -12.84
CA VAL A 256 15.86 5.55 -13.03
C VAL A 256 16.26 7.03 -12.92
N PRO A 257 15.45 7.98 -13.44
CA PRO A 257 15.65 9.40 -13.18
C PRO A 257 15.73 9.72 -11.68
N GLN A 258 16.38 10.81 -11.30
CA GLN A 258 16.52 11.19 -9.89
C GLN A 258 15.17 11.36 -9.18
N ALA A 259 15.02 10.76 -7.99
CA ALA A 259 13.93 11.10 -7.09
C ALA A 259 14.34 12.31 -6.24
N TYR A 260 13.55 13.38 -6.30
CA TYR A 260 13.86 14.66 -5.64
C TYR A 260 12.69 15.18 -4.81
N TRP A 261 11.55 14.49 -4.84
CA TRP A 261 10.35 14.86 -4.11
C TRP A 261 10.05 13.79 -3.07
N ALA A 262 10.10 14.14 -1.78
CA ALA A 262 9.90 13.23 -0.66
C ALA A 262 8.57 13.52 0.04
N SER A 263 7.92 12.49 0.59
CA SER A 263 6.67 12.66 1.34
C SER A 263 6.50 11.70 2.51
N GLU A 264 5.64 12.10 3.44
CA GLU A 264 5.00 11.27 4.47
C GLU A 264 3.49 11.28 4.20
N THR A 265 2.86 10.11 4.05
CA THR A 265 1.53 10.04 3.42
C THR A 265 0.57 9.08 4.12
N LEU A 266 -0.67 9.54 4.31
CA LEU A 266 -1.87 8.73 4.44
C LEU A 266 -2.61 8.69 3.11
N GLU A 267 -2.77 7.49 2.58
CA GLU A 267 -3.60 7.20 1.41
C GLU A 267 -4.69 6.20 1.80
N SER A 268 -5.92 6.38 1.32
CA SER A 268 -6.98 5.43 1.65
C SER A 268 -8.10 5.33 0.62
N TYR A 269 -8.79 4.20 0.62
CA TYR A 269 -9.88 3.85 -0.29
C TYR A 269 -11.00 3.18 0.47
N GLY A 270 -12.25 3.35 0.02
CA GLY A 270 -13.41 2.69 0.62
C GLY A 270 -13.74 3.14 2.05
N VAL A 271 -13.21 4.28 2.51
CA VAL A 271 -13.51 4.84 3.84
C VAL A 271 -14.78 5.69 3.75
N SER A 272 -15.93 5.11 4.10
CA SER A 272 -17.20 5.84 4.16
C SER A 272 -17.53 6.38 5.56
N ASN A 273 -16.89 5.83 6.60
CA ASN A 273 -17.03 6.29 7.99
C ASN A 273 -15.63 6.44 8.62
N PRO A 274 -14.97 7.61 8.48
CA PRO A 274 -13.62 7.84 9.01
C PRO A 274 -13.47 7.51 10.50
N SER A 275 -14.46 7.84 11.33
CA SER A 275 -14.42 7.64 12.78
C SER A 275 -14.25 6.18 13.20
N GLY A 276 -14.81 5.23 12.43
CA GLY A 276 -14.73 3.80 12.69
C GLY A 276 -13.79 3.02 11.76
N MET A 277 -13.56 3.50 10.54
CA MET A 277 -12.82 2.75 9.50
C MET A 277 -11.33 3.10 9.45
N TYR A 278 -10.91 4.24 10.00
CA TYR A 278 -9.51 4.46 10.37
C TYR A 278 -9.19 3.85 11.74
N PRO A 279 -7.89 3.65 12.05
CA PRO A 279 -7.46 3.30 13.40
C PRO A 279 -8.05 4.22 14.47
N PRO A 280 -8.38 3.71 15.67
CA PRO A 280 -8.87 4.52 16.79
C PRO A 280 -7.84 5.53 17.31
N ASN A 281 -6.57 5.37 16.94
CA ASN A 281 -5.50 6.35 17.18
C ASN A 281 -5.91 7.74 16.66
N SER A 282 -5.46 8.80 17.34
CA SER A 282 -5.62 10.17 16.83
C SER A 282 -4.75 10.41 15.61
N PHE A 283 -3.50 9.95 15.66
CA PHE A 283 -2.52 10.09 14.60
C PHE A 283 -1.50 8.94 14.61
N VAL A 284 -0.66 8.90 13.58
CA VAL A 284 0.63 8.20 13.55
C VAL A 284 1.73 9.24 13.50
N ALA A 285 2.68 9.12 14.43
CA ALA A 285 3.93 9.88 14.35
C ALA A 285 4.88 9.21 13.35
N MET A 286 5.13 9.89 12.23
CA MET A 286 6.23 9.59 11.31
C MET A 286 7.46 10.32 11.84
N LYS A 287 8.25 9.64 12.68
CA LYS A 287 9.30 10.24 13.50
C LYS A 287 10.69 9.74 13.11
N SER A 288 11.71 10.23 13.80
CA SER A 288 13.11 9.91 13.50
C SER A 288 13.43 10.12 12.02
N ILE A 289 12.81 11.11 11.38
CA ILE A 289 12.98 11.35 9.94
C ILE A 289 14.43 11.75 9.71
N VAL A 290 15.13 10.95 8.90
CA VAL A 290 16.48 11.24 8.44
C VAL A 290 16.45 11.45 6.93
N MET A 291 16.91 12.62 6.49
CA MET A 291 17.07 12.98 5.09
C MET A 291 18.52 13.38 4.83
N GLN A 292 19.24 12.59 4.01
CA GLN A 292 20.62 12.87 3.65
C GLN A 292 20.80 13.18 2.17
N GLN A 293 21.65 14.16 1.88
CA GLN A 293 22.15 14.50 0.56
C GLN A 293 23.66 14.24 0.54
N GLY A 294 24.07 13.08 0.02
CA GLY A 294 25.43 12.58 0.23
C GLY A 294 25.64 12.20 1.70
N SER A 295 26.66 12.77 2.34
CA SER A 295 26.93 12.57 3.77
C SER A 295 26.30 13.67 4.66
N ALA A 296 25.77 14.74 4.07
CA ALA A 296 25.18 15.86 4.79
C ALA A 296 23.67 15.65 5.01
N TYR A 297 23.15 16.23 6.08
CA TYR A 297 21.71 16.33 6.29
C TYR A 297 21.11 17.42 5.39
N ALA A 298 19.92 17.16 4.85
CA ALA A 298 19.19 18.13 4.04
C ALA A 298 18.69 19.33 4.88
N SER A 299 18.39 20.45 4.22
CA SER A 299 17.63 21.55 4.84
C SER A 299 16.14 21.35 4.53
N LEU A 300 15.44 20.66 5.43
CA LEU A 300 14.02 20.36 5.24
C LEU A 300 13.14 21.58 5.54
N SER A 301 12.09 21.70 4.73
CA SER A 301 10.96 22.60 4.94
C SER A 301 9.73 21.93 4.38
N TRP A 302 9.09 21.10 5.19
CA TRP A 302 7.92 20.33 4.80
C TRP A 302 6.72 21.24 4.52
N SER A 303 6.04 20.99 3.42
CA SER A 303 4.71 21.53 3.10
C SER A 303 3.65 20.49 3.43
N THR A 304 2.48 20.89 3.89
CA THR A 304 1.38 19.98 4.21
C THR A 304 0.23 20.12 3.24
N VAL A 305 -0.43 19.02 2.92
CA VAL A 305 -1.64 19.00 2.09
C VAL A 305 -2.69 18.13 2.75
N GLN A 306 -3.93 18.61 2.63
CA GLN A 306 -5.12 17.96 3.11
C GLN A 306 -6.12 17.85 1.97
N ALA A 307 -6.56 16.63 1.69
CA ALA A 307 -7.49 16.34 0.62
C ALA A 307 -8.85 17.04 0.78
N THR A 308 -9.35 17.12 2.01
CA THR A 308 -10.60 17.80 2.35
C THR A 308 -10.29 18.90 3.35
N PRO A 309 -10.16 20.16 2.93
CA PRO A 309 -9.86 21.26 3.84
C PRO A 309 -10.79 21.27 5.06
N GLY A 310 -10.20 21.34 6.25
CA GLY A 310 -10.95 21.35 7.51
C GLY A 310 -11.44 19.98 8.00
N SER A 311 -11.14 18.88 7.29
CA SER A 311 -11.35 17.54 7.84
C SER A 311 -10.39 17.25 9.01
N ALA A 312 -10.67 16.16 9.69
CA ALA A 312 -9.84 15.73 10.80
C ALA A 312 -8.54 15.03 10.33
N GLN A 313 -8.56 14.45 9.12
CA GLN A 313 -7.39 13.82 8.51
C GLN A 313 -6.46 14.90 7.96
N LYS A 314 -5.26 15.03 8.52
CA LYS A 314 -4.28 16.06 8.13
C LYS A 314 -2.86 15.65 8.47
N ALA A 315 -1.89 16.21 7.76
CA ALA A 315 -0.49 16.12 8.14
C ALA A 315 -0.10 17.37 8.94
N VAL A 316 0.70 17.21 10.00
CA VAL A 316 1.22 18.30 10.82
C VAL A 316 2.72 18.13 10.95
N VAL A 317 3.48 19.15 10.57
CA VAL A 317 4.93 19.15 10.72
C VAL A 317 5.27 19.49 12.17
N ILE A 318 5.86 18.54 12.89
CA ILE A 318 6.31 18.73 14.28
C ILE A 318 7.76 19.21 14.30
N SER A 319 8.60 18.67 13.40
CA SER A 319 10.00 19.02 13.29
C SER A 319 10.51 18.97 11.85
N ASN A 320 11.15 20.05 11.40
CA ASN A 320 11.88 20.13 10.14
C ASN A 320 13.36 19.67 10.28
N SER A 321 13.72 18.97 11.36
CA SER A 321 15.07 18.40 11.46
C SER A 321 15.26 17.31 10.40
N ALA A 322 16.40 17.32 9.72
CA ALA A 322 16.76 16.27 8.76
C ALA A 322 17.55 15.11 9.37
N SER A 323 17.85 15.18 10.67
CA SER A 323 18.52 14.12 11.42
C SER A 323 17.62 13.47 12.47
N ASN A 324 16.48 14.08 12.78
CA ASN A 324 15.49 13.60 13.74
C ASN A 324 14.15 14.37 13.54
N GLY A 325 13.67 14.41 12.30
CA GLY A 325 12.43 15.11 11.94
C GLY A 325 11.18 14.35 12.37
N GLU A 326 10.04 15.02 12.30
CA GLU A 326 8.76 14.41 12.64
C GLU A 326 7.60 15.08 11.90
N VAL A 327 6.72 14.23 11.36
CA VAL A 327 5.43 14.60 10.77
C VAL A 327 4.36 13.70 11.39
N ASP A 328 3.33 14.32 11.96
CA ASP A 328 2.17 13.59 12.45
C ASP A 328 1.10 13.49 11.37
N ILE A 329 0.62 12.27 11.14
CA ILE A 329 -0.46 11.97 10.21
C ILE A 329 -1.73 11.65 11.02
N TYR A 330 -2.65 12.62 11.09
CA TYR A 330 -3.89 12.52 11.84
C TYR A 330 -4.95 11.73 11.08
N PHE A 331 -5.71 10.91 11.82
CA PHE A 331 -6.92 10.26 11.35
C PHE A 331 -8.19 10.96 11.83
N ARG A 332 -8.11 11.76 12.90
CA ARG A 332 -9.22 12.38 13.62
C ARG A 332 -8.75 13.56 14.47
#